data_AF-A0A3D5RYE0-F1
#
_entry.id   AF-A0A3D5RYE0-F1
#
_cell.length_a   1.000
_cell.length_b   1.000
_cell.length_c   1.000
_cell.angle_alpha   90.00
_cell.angle_beta   90.00
_cell.angle_gamma   90.00
#
_symmetry.space_group_name_H-M   'P 1'
#
loop_
_entity.id
_entity.type
_entity.pdbx_description
1 polymer ?
#
loop_
_entity_poly.entity_id
_entity_poly.type
_entity_poly.pdbx_seq_one_letter_code
_entity_poly.pdbx_strand_id
1 'polypeptide(L)'
;EVDIQYIGSAFSFANNGKFNRFECFQKDQTKELAGSIIRAVKEYANVNTGIKRLVIHFYKSMRQDELQPIEDGLKDLGLDIPVFIVSINKTESSDIVAFDNSWKDLMPMSGTFIKVGYNKFLLFNNTRYNPKFYSFHDGFPFPIKLKIFCTEKELVEEYKTVKELIDQVYQFSRMYWKSVRQQNLPVTIKYPEMVAEMLPHFDGNEIPEFGKDNLWFL
;
A
#
# COMPACT_ATOMS: atom_id res chain seq x y z
N GLU A 1 10.46 29.61 3.40
CA GLU A 1 10.13 28.67 2.32
C GLU A 1 8.60 28.64 2.12
N VAL A 2 8.10 28.17 0.98
CA VAL A 2 6.68 27.81 0.85
C VAL A 2 6.53 26.39 1.38
N ASP A 3 5.67 26.17 2.39
CA ASP A 3 5.33 24.83 2.90
C ASP A 3 4.40 24.13 1.89
N ILE A 4 4.96 23.70 0.76
CA ILE A 4 4.17 23.06 -0.30
C ILE A 4 3.92 21.60 0.04
N GLN A 5 2.79 21.38 0.70
CA GLN A 5 2.24 20.05 0.99
C GLN A 5 1.70 19.39 -0.28
N TYR A 6 2.59 19.09 -1.21
CA TYR A 6 2.42 18.01 -2.17
C TYR A 6 2.50 16.65 -1.37
N ILE A 7 2.17 15.43 -1.83
CA ILE A 7 1.82 14.82 -3.13
C ILE A 7 0.76 13.74 -2.86
N GLY A 8 -0.15 13.51 -3.82
CA GLY A 8 -0.81 12.21 -3.98
C GLY A 8 -0.18 11.48 -5.18
N SER A 9 0.13 10.20 -5.09
CA SER A 9 0.68 9.45 -6.25
C SER A 9 0.07 8.06 -6.34
N ALA A 10 -0.40 7.69 -7.54
CA ALA A 10 -0.98 6.38 -7.81
C ALA A 10 0.05 5.50 -8.51
N PHE A 11 0.41 4.38 -7.89
CA PHE A 11 1.32 3.38 -8.47
C PHE A 11 0.55 2.12 -8.84
N SER A 12 0.69 1.67 -10.09
CA SER A 12 0.10 0.42 -10.58
C SER A 12 1.13 -0.71 -10.52
N PHE A 13 0.72 -1.81 -9.88
CA PHE A 13 1.48 -3.06 -9.83
C PHE A 13 0.57 -4.22 -10.23
N ALA A 14 1.11 -5.19 -10.96
CA ALA A 14 0.45 -6.48 -11.17
C ALA A 14 0.51 -7.35 -9.90
N ASN A 15 -0.27 -8.43 -9.85
CA ASN A 15 -0.32 -9.34 -8.70
C ASN A 15 1.00 -10.09 -8.42
N ASN A 16 1.89 -10.20 -9.40
CA ASN A 16 3.27 -10.69 -9.23
C ASN A 16 4.24 -9.57 -8.81
N GLY A 17 3.72 -8.38 -8.48
CA GLY A 17 4.42 -7.17 -8.13
C GLY A 17 5.31 -6.55 -9.22
N LYS A 18 5.16 -6.96 -10.48
CA LYS A 18 5.69 -6.17 -11.60
C LYS A 18 5.10 -4.76 -11.52
N PHE A 19 5.97 -3.76 -11.46
CA PHE A 19 5.57 -2.36 -11.60
C PHE A 19 5.14 -2.09 -13.05
N ASN A 20 4.06 -1.33 -13.22
CA ASN A 20 3.52 -0.96 -14.53
C ASN A 20 3.83 0.50 -14.86
N ARG A 21 3.35 1.42 -14.02
CA ARG A 21 3.39 2.88 -14.19
C ARG A 21 3.03 3.58 -12.90
N PHE A 22 3.46 4.83 -12.71
CA PHE A 22 2.89 5.73 -11.71
C PHE A 22 2.46 7.08 -12.29
N GLU A 23 1.58 7.77 -11.57
CA GLU A 23 1.21 9.16 -11.83
C GLU A 23 1.29 9.96 -10.51
N CYS A 24 1.63 11.25 -10.61
CA CYS A 24 1.73 12.17 -9.48
C CYS A 24 0.67 13.27 -9.59
N PHE A 25 0.12 13.68 -8.45
CA PHE A 25 -0.98 14.61 -8.31
C PHE A 25 -0.70 15.62 -7.20
N GLN A 26 -1.21 16.83 -7.42
CA GLN A 26 -1.30 17.87 -6.40
C GLN A 26 -2.31 17.48 -5.31
N LYS A 27 -2.21 18.10 -4.13
CA LYS A 27 -3.02 17.75 -2.95
C LYS A 27 -4.53 17.97 -3.13
N ASP A 28 -4.91 18.87 -4.02
CA ASP A 28 -6.29 19.24 -4.38
C ASP A 28 -6.84 18.46 -5.58
N GLN A 29 -6.00 17.66 -6.26
CA GLN A 29 -6.32 16.93 -7.49
C GLN A 29 -6.95 15.55 -7.26
N THR A 30 -7.95 15.47 -6.36
CA THR A 30 -8.67 14.22 -6.04
C THR A 30 -9.41 13.65 -7.26
N LYS A 31 -9.90 14.51 -8.18
CA LYS A 31 -10.61 14.08 -9.40
C LYS A 31 -9.66 13.47 -10.42
N GLU A 32 -8.47 14.02 -10.55
CA GLU A 32 -7.40 13.55 -11.43
C GLU A 32 -6.82 12.23 -10.91
N LEU A 33 -6.67 12.09 -9.59
CA LEU A 33 -6.34 10.81 -8.95
C LEU A 33 -7.38 9.74 -9.30
N ALA A 34 -8.68 10.04 -9.12
CA ALA A 34 -9.75 9.12 -9.48
C ALA A 34 -9.74 8.79 -10.98
N GLY A 35 -9.64 9.80 -11.85
CA GLY A 35 -9.52 9.65 -13.30
C GLY A 35 -8.34 8.77 -13.73
N SER A 36 -7.20 8.88 -13.03
CA SER A 36 -6.05 8.02 -13.28
C SER A 36 -6.25 6.58 -12.82
N ILE A 37 -6.93 6.35 -11.69
CA ILE A 37 -7.30 5.01 -11.23
C ILE A 37 -8.26 4.37 -12.25
N ILE A 38 -9.30 5.10 -12.66
CA ILE A 38 -10.29 4.67 -13.67
C ILE A 38 -9.58 4.32 -14.99
N ARG A 39 -8.67 5.18 -15.47
CA ARG A 39 -7.88 4.94 -16.69
C ARG A 39 -7.01 3.68 -16.57
N ALA A 40 -6.26 3.52 -15.47
CA ALA A 40 -5.41 2.35 -15.26
C ALA A 40 -6.22 1.05 -15.17
N VAL A 41 -7.40 1.07 -14.53
CA VAL A 41 -8.31 -0.08 -14.49
C VAL A 41 -8.89 -0.38 -15.87
N LYS A 42 -9.31 0.63 -16.63
CA LYS A 42 -9.80 0.48 -18.02
C LYS A 42 -8.73 -0.14 -18.92
N GLU A 43 -7.50 0.36 -18.86
CA GLU A 43 -6.36 -0.18 -19.62
C GLU A 43 -6.09 -1.64 -19.24
N TYR A 44 -6.11 -1.98 -17.95
CA TYR A 44 -5.95 -3.35 -17.48
C TYR A 44 -7.10 -4.28 -17.93
N ALA A 45 -8.35 -3.79 -17.91
CA ALA A 45 -9.54 -4.52 -18.32
C ALA A 45 -9.62 -4.78 -19.83
N ASN A 46 -9.05 -3.90 -20.66
CA ASN A 46 -8.99 -4.09 -22.10
C ASN A 46 -8.09 -5.28 -22.52
N VAL A 47 -7.13 -5.67 -21.68
CA VAL A 47 -6.18 -6.77 -21.97
C VAL A 47 -6.29 -7.97 -21.02
N ASN A 48 -7.07 -7.88 -19.93
CA ASN A 48 -7.33 -8.99 -19.01
C ASN A 48 -8.84 -9.16 -18.77
N THR A 49 -9.34 -10.38 -18.93
CA THR A 49 -10.73 -10.73 -18.58
C THR A 49 -10.82 -11.23 -17.14
N GLY A 50 -12.00 -11.10 -16.52
CA GLY A 50 -12.29 -11.70 -15.20
C GLY A 50 -11.65 -10.98 -14.01
N ILE A 51 -11.55 -9.65 -14.05
CA ILE A 51 -11.20 -8.83 -12.87
C ILE A 51 -12.23 -9.11 -11.76
N LYS A 52 -11.76 -9.40 -10.54
CA LYS A 52 -12.62 -9.79 -9.41
C LYS A 52 -12.72 -8.77 -8.28
N ARG A 53 -11.72 -7.89 -8.15
CA ARG A 53 -11.63 -6.84 -7.12
C ARG A 53 -10.57 -5.82 -7.48
N LEU A 54 -10.74 -4.59 -7.02
CA LEU A 54 -9.69 -3.58 -7.00
C LEU A 54 -9.10 -3.52 -5.58
N VAL A 55 -7.78 -3.37 -5.44
CA VAL A 55 -7.12 -3.17 -4.15
C VAL A 55 -6.29 -1.89 -4.21
N ILE A 56 -6.58 -0.95 -3.32
CA ILE A 56 -5.90 0.35 -3.20
C ILE A 56 -5.15 0.36 -1.86
N HIS A 57 -3.83 0.48 -1.92
CA HIS A 57 -3.01 0.74 -0.74
C HIS A 57 -2.91 2.25 -0.51
N PHE A 58 -3.16 2.70 0.72
CA PHE A 58 -3.14 4.13 1.04
C PHE A 58 -2.40 4.36 2.36
N TYR A 59 -1.60 5.44 2.44
CA TYR A 59 -0.81 5.72 3.65
C TYR A 59 -1.67 6.20 4.83
N LYS A 60 -2.84 6.78 4.56
CA LYS A 60 -3.82 7.26 5.56
C LYS A 60 -5.17 6.55 5.35
N SER A 61 -6.19 6.93 6.12
CA SER A 61 -7.57 6.59 5.75
C SER A 61 -8.09 7.58 4.71
N MET A 62 -8.56 7.06 3.58
CA MET A 62 -9.30 7.80 2.56
C MET A 62 -10.71 8.13 3.09
N ARG A 63 -11.23 9.31 2.73
CA ARG A 63 -12.58 9.79 3.07
C ARG A 63 -13.58 9.34 2.00
N GLN A 64 -14.86 9.23 2.34
CA GLN A 64 -15.88 8.71 1.40
C GLN A 64 -16.05 9.61 0.16
N ASP A 65 -15.87 10.92 0.30
CA ASP A 65 -15.91 11.88 -0.81
C ASP A 65 -14.68 11.81 -1.74
N GLU A 66 -13.56 11.25 -1.27
CA GLU A 66 -12.40 10.91 -2.11
C GLU A 66 -12.62 9.58 -2.85
N LEU A 67 -13.40 8.67 -2.26
CA LEU A 67 -13.70 7.34 -2.82
C LEU A 67 -14.83 7.36 -3.86
N GLN A 68 -15.88 8.16 -3.64
CA GLN A 68 -17.07 8.17 -4.50
C GLN A 68 -16.76 8.34 -6.00
N PRO A 69 -15.86 9.24 -6.44
CA PRO A 69 -15.53 9.39 -7.86
C PRO A 69 -14.87 8.14 -8.47
N ILE A 70 -14.19 7.32 -7.66
CA ILE A 70 -13.59 6.04 -8.09
C ILE A 70 -14.70 4.99 -8.26
N GLU A 71 -15.60 4.87 -7.29
CA GLU A 71 -16.74 3.93 -7.36
C GLU A 71 -17.64 4.22 -8.57
N ASP A 72 -17.97 5.48 -8.80
CA ASP A 72 -18.85 5.90 -9.89
C ASP A 72 -18.18 5.65 -11.25
N GLY A 73 -16.90 6.00 -11.37
CA GLY A 73 -16.12 5.72 -12.59
C GLY A 73 -15.90 4.24 -12.90
N LEU A 74 -15.91 3.35 -11.90
CA LEU A 74 -15.87 1.90 -12.13
C LEU A 74 -17.22 1.38 -12.64
N LYS A 75 -18.34 1.89 -12.09
CA LYS A 75 -19.69 1.56 -12.58
C LYS A 75 -19.90 2.03 -14.02
N ASP A 76 -19.41 3.23 -14.37
CA ASP A 76 -19.44 3.76 -15.74
C ASP A 76 -18.62 2.92 -16.74
N LEU A 77 -17.59 2.19 -16.27
CA LEU A 77 -16.85 1.21 -17.07
C LEU A 77 -17.55 -0.16 -17.19
N GLY A 78 -18.71 -0.35 -16.54
CA GLY A 78 -19.39 -1.64 -16.45
C GLY A 78 -18.71 -2.62 -15.49
N LEU A 79 -17.86 -2.14 -14.58
CA LEU A 79 -17.12 -2.95 -13.61
C LEU A 79 -17.77 -2.83 -12.22
N ASP A 80 -18.78 -3.65 -11.97
CA ASP A 80 -19.34 -3.84 -10.63
C ASP A 80 -18.47 -4.85 -9.86
N ILE A 81 -17.38 -4.34 -9.28
CA ILE A 81 -16.38 -5.12 -8.53
C ILE A 81 -16.09 -4.49 -7.16
N PRO A 82 -15.83 -5.30 -6.12
CA PRO A 82 -15.49 -4.78 -4.80
C PRO A 82 -14.17 -4.01 -4.81
N VAL A 83 -14.18 -2.83 -4.19
CA VAL A 83 -12.99 -1.98 -4.01
C VAL A 83 -12.52 -2.08 -2.57
N PHE A 84 -11.36 -2.69 -2.36
CA PHE A 84 -10.70 -2.80 -1.07
C PHE A 84 -9.72 -1.66 -0.86
N ILE A 85 -9.81 -0.97 0.28
CA ILE A 85 -8.84 0.04 0.70
C ILE A 85 -8.06 -0.53 1.89
N VAL A 86 -6.75 -0.64 1.75
CA VAL A 86 -5.84 -1.06 2.81
C VAL A 86 -5.02 0.14 3.26
N SER A 87 -5.44 0.78 4.35
CA SER A 87 -4.69 1.86 4.99
C SER A 87 -3.50 1.30 5.76
N ILE A 88 -2.29 1.64 5.35
CA ILE A 88 -1.02 1.15 5.91
C ILE A 88 -0.32 2.30 6.63
N ASN A 89 -0.34 2.29 7.96
CA ASN A 89 0.24 3.35 8.78
C ASN A 89 1.56 2.87 9.41
N LYS A 90 2.59 3.71 9.33
CA LYS A 90 3.83 3.56 10.11
C LYS A 90 3.52 3.68 11.60
N THR A 91 4.16 2.87 12.41
CA THR A 91 3.95 2.77 13.87
C THR A 91 4.98 3.56 14.68
N GLU A 92 5.56 4.61 14.09
CA GLU A 92 6.41 5.57 14.81
C GLU A 92 5.62 6.33 15.90
N SER A 93 4.28 6.35 15.81
CA SER A 93 3.38 6.62 16.94
C SER A 93 2.38 5.47 17.15
N SER A 94 2.53 4.71 18.25
CA SER A 94 1.57 3.66 18.60
C SER A 94 1.51 3.26 20.07
N ASP A 95 0.29 3.30 20.61
CA ASP A 95 -0.07 2.89 21.96
C ASP A 95 -0.23 1.36 22.14
N ILE A 96 -0.14 0.58 21.04
CA ILE A 96 -0.42 -0.87 21.03
C ILE A 96 0.65 -1.60 20.23
N VAL A 97 1.32 -2.54 20.90
CA VAL A 97 2.24 -3.55 20.36
C VAL A 97 1.94 -4.90 21.01
N ALA A 98 2.43 -6.00 20.44
CA ALA A 98 2.30 -7.33 21.04
C ALA A 98 3.67 -8.01 21.14
N PHE A 99 3.83 -8.82 22.17
CA PHE A 99 5.09 -9.49 22.53
C PHE A 99 4.93 -11.01 22.45
N ASP A 100 5.92 -11.68 21.87
CA ASP A 100 6.09 -13.12 21.89
C ASP A 100 6.93 -13.51 23.11
N ASN A 101 6.26 -13.80 24.23
CA ASN A 101 6.89 -14.23 25.48
C ASN A 101 7.65 -15.57 25.38
N SER A 102 7.53 -16.31 24.27
CA SER A 102 8.32 -17.52 24.02
C SER A 102 9.71 -17.23 23.45
N TRP A 103 10.02 -15.96 23.15
CA TRP A 103 11.27 -15.54 22.53
C TRP A 103 11.97 -14.43 23.31
N LYS A 104 13.29 -14.58 23.49
CA LYS A 104 14.11 -13.75 24.40
C LYS A 104 14.04 -12.24 24.13
N ASP A 105 13.96 -11.82 22.86
CA ASP A 105 13.92 -10.40 22.48
C ASP A 105 12.48 -9.95 22.13
N LEU A 106 11.47 -10.75 22.52
CA LEU A 106 10.02 -10.48 22.54
C LEU A 106 9.31 -10.08 21.22
N MET A 107 10.01 -9.79 20.12
CA MET A 107 9.38 -9.45 18.83
C MET A 107 8.73 -10.69 18.18
N PRO A 108 7.42 -10.70 17.85
CA PRO A 108 6.76 -11.83 17.18
C PRO A 108 7.34 -12.22 15.81
N MET A 109 7.08 -13.46 15.38
CA MET A 109 7.56 -14.02 14.11
C MET A 109 7.08 -13.23 12.89
N SER A 110 7.89 -13.21 11.84
CA SER A 110 7.59 -12.52 10.59
C SER A 110 6.29 -13.05 9.95
N GLY A 111 5.46 -12.14 9.45
CA GLY A 111 4.17 -12.45 8.83
C GLY A 111 3.03 -12.73 9.82
N THR A 112 3.29 -12.75 11.13
CA THR A 112 2.24 -12.80 12.15
C THR A 112 1.34 -11.56 12.01
N PHE A 113 0.02 -11.74 12.06
CA PHE A 113 -0.91 -10.62 12.18
C PHE A 113 -1.95 -10.85 13.27
N ILE A 114 -2.40 -9.76 13.90
CA ILE A 114 -3.33 -9.79 15.04
C ILE A 114 -4.44 -8.77 14.78
N LYS A 115 -5.71 -9.18 14.91
CA LYS A 115 -6.87 -8.26 14.87
C LYS A 115 -6.95 -7.50 16.19
N VAL A 116 -6.86 -6.18 16.15
CA VAL A 116 -6.87 -5.28 17.32
C VAL A 116 -8.12 -4.38 17.40
N GLY A 117 -9.06 -4.56 16.48
CA GLY A 117 -10.34 -3.86 16.48
C GLY A 117 -11.16 -4.13 15.21
N TYR A 118 -12.26 -3.40 15.03
CA TYR A 118 -13.08 -3.49 13.81
C TYR A 118 -12.24 -3.13 12.59
N ASN A 119 -11.99 -4.16 11.76
CA ASN A 119 -11.14 -4.17 10.57
C ASN A 119 -9.76 -3.51 10.75
N LYS A 120 -9.21 -3.57 11.97
CA LYS A 120 -7.88 -3.06 12.34
C LYS A 120 -6.96 -4.21 12.73
N PHE A 121 -5.75 -4.23 12.19
CA PHE A 121 -4.77 -5.29 12.38
C PHE A 121 -3.37 -4.72 12.64
N LEU A 122 -2.57 -5.46 13.40
CA LEU A 122 -1.11 -5.32 13.44
C LEU A 122 -0.50 -6.42 12.58
N LEU A 123 0.47 -6.09 11.71
CA LEU A 123 1.26 -7.05 10.94
C LEU A 123 2.75 -6.93 11.31
N PHE A 124 3.33 -8.02 11.79
CA PHE A 124 4.74 -8.11 12.20
C PHE A 124 5.63 -8.35 10.97
N ASN A 125 5.98 -7.25 10.31
CA ASN A 125 6.68 -7.25 9.02
C ASN A 125 8.22 -7.25 9.14
N ASN A 126 8.76 -8.03 10.08
CA ASN A 126 10.19 -8.09 10.40
C ASN A 126 10.92 -9.23 9.64
N THR A 127 12.21 -9.44 9.92
CA THR A 127 13.03 -10.52 9.34
C THR A 127 13.10 -11.79 10.20
N ARG A 128 12.30 -11.92 11.27
CA ARG A 128 12.33 -13.06 12.20
C ARG A 128 11.63 -14.28 11.59
N TYR A 129 12.38 -15.00 10.75
CA TYR A 129 11.94 -16.22 10.07
C TYR A 129 12.17 -17.50 10.86
N ASN A 130 13.03 -17.46 11.86
CA ASN A 130 13.44 -18.63 12.63
C ASN A 130 13.42 -18.30 14.13
N PRO A 131 12.82 -19.13 15.00
CA PRO A 131 12.83 -18.88 16.44
C PRO A 131 14.24 -18.94 17.06
N LYS A 132 15.19 -19.65 16.44
CA LYS A 132 16.56 -19.83 16.95
C LYS A 132 17.58 -18.84 16.39
N PHE A 133 17.37 -18.34 15.18
CA PHE A 133 18.34 -17.52 14.46
C PHE A 133 17.75 -16.17 14.05
N TYR A 134 18.33 -15.09 14.57
CA TYR A 134 17.99 -13.73 14.23
C TYR A 134 19.24 -12.85 14.17
N SER A 135 19.31 -11.96 13.18
CA SER A 135 20.39 -11.00 13.01
C SER A 135 20.02 -9.70 13.74
N PHE A 136 20.78 -9.33 14.77
CA PHE A 136 20.57 -8.05 15.48
C PHE A 136 20.79 -6.83 14.54
N HIS A 137 21.56 -7.00 13.46
CA HIS A 137 21.78 -5.96 12.44
C HIS A 137 20.55 -5.69 11.55
N ASP A 138 19.49 -6.48 11.69
CA ASP A 138 18.21 -6.28 11.00
C ASP A 138 17.26 -5.36 11.81
N GLY A 139 17.62 -5.03 13.05
CA GLY A 139 16.84 -4.18 13.95
C GLY A 139 15.69 -4.90 14.64
N PHE A 140 14.70 -4.13 15.12
CA PHE A 140 13.47 -4.65 15.73
C PHE A 140 12.30 -3.76 15.29
N PRO A 141 11.86 -3.84 14.02
CA PRO A 141 10.87 -2.92 13.49
C PRO A 141 9.50 -3.14 14.16
N PHE A 142 8.86 -2.05 14.57
CA PHE A 142 7.48 -2.08 15.07
C PHE A 142 6.52 -2.67 14.01
N PRO A 143 5.44 -3.37 14.44
CA PRO A 143 4.46 -3.94 13.53
C PRO A 143 3.70 -2.84 12.78
N ILE A 144 3.41 -3.03 11.50
CA ILE A 144 2.66 -2.03 10.73
C ILE A 144 1.16 -2.13 11.06
N LYS A 145 0.51 -0.96 11.16
CA LYS A 145 -0.94 -0.86 11.43
C LYS A 145 -1.69 -0.89 10.12
N LEU A 146 -2.57 -1.88 9.96
CA LEU A 146 -3.46 -2.02 8.81
C LEU A 146 -4.90 -1.69 9.23
N LYS A 147 -5.62 -0.93 8.41
CA LYS A 147 -7.08 -0.81 8.48
C LYS A 147 -7.65 -1.16 7.12
N ILE A 148 -8.58 -2.10 7.07
CA ILE A 148 -9.19 -2.57 5.82
C ILE A 148 -10.62 -2.02 5.73
N PHE A 149 -10.96 -1.49 4.57
CA PHE A 149 -12.31 -1.11 4.18
C PHE A 149 -12.65 -1.79 2.85
N CYS A 150 -13.93 -2.07 2.61
CA CYS A 150 -14.44 -2.54 1.33
C CYS A 150 -15.82 -1.91 1.09
N THR A 151 -16.13 -1.67 -0.18
CA THR A 151 -17.46 -1.23 -0.64
C THR A 151 -18.55 -2.24 -0.29
N GLU A 152 -18.25 -3.54 -0.46
CA GLU A 152 -19.02 -4.68 0.05
C GLU A 152 -18.49 -5.07 1.43
N LYS A 153 -19.24 -4.74 2.48
CA LYS A 153 -18.75 -4.80 3.88
C LYS A 153 -18.56 -6.23 4.38
N GLU A 154 -19.33 -7.15 3.84
CA GLU A 154 -19.38 -8.56 4.19
C GLU A 154 -18.03 -9.25 3.86
N LEU A 155 -17.38 -8.84 2.76
CA LEU A 155 -16.11 -9.40 2.30
C LEU A 155 -14.92 -9.13 3.24
N VAL A 156 -15.01 -8.11 4.12
CA VAL A 156 -13.96 -7.83 5.12
C VAL A 156 -14.23 -8.49 6.48
N GLU A 157 -15.35 -9.21 6.61
CA GLU A 157 -15.61 -10.11 7.74
C GLU A 157 -15.02 -11.51 7.48
N GLU A 158 -14.89 -11.89 6.22
CA GLU A 158 -14.25 -13.14 5.80
C GLU A 158 -12.75 -13.18 6.15
N TYR A 159 -12.37 -14.09 7.05
CA TYR A 159 -10.98 -14.30 7.43
C TYR A 159 -10.05 -14.58 6.23
N LYS A 160 -10.53 -15.32 5.23
CA LYS A 160 -9.74 -15.63 4.01
C LYS A 160 -9.42 -14.37 3.22
N THR A 161 -10.43 -13.56 2.92
CA THR A 161 -10.28 -12.31 2.15
C THR A 161 -9.40 -11.30 2.89
N VAL A 162 -9.59 -11.15 4.21
CA VAL A 162 -8.70 -10.37 5.07
C VAL A 162 -7.26 -10.89 5.02
N LYS A 163 -7.05 -12.20 5.15
CA LYS A 163 -5.71 -12.80 5.12
C LYS A 163 -5.02 -12.56 3.77
N GLU A 164 -5.72 -12.72 2.65
CA GLU A 164 -5.16 -12.47 1.31
C GLU A 164 -4.66 -11.03 1.13
N LEU A 165 -5.40 -10.04 1.66
CA LEU A 165 -5.00 -8.63 1.61
C LEU A 165 -3.78 -8.35 2.50
N ILE A 166 -3.71 -8.96 3.69
CA ILE A 166 -2.56 -8.83 4.60
C ILE A 166 -1.34 -9.55 4.03
N ASP A 167 -1.51 -10.74 3.46
CA ASP A 167 -0.46 -11.49 2.75
C ASP A 167 0.08 -10.68 1.56
N GLN A 168 -0.80 -10.00 0.81
CA GLN A 168 -0.40 -9.11 -0.29
C GLN A 168 0.46 -7.94 0.19
N VAL A 169 0.06 -7.23 1.26
CA VAL A 169 0.89 -6.19 1.89
C VAL A 169 2.26 -6.74 2.32
N TYR A 170 2.26 -7.92 2.95
CA TYR A 170 3.47 -8.58 3.40
C TYR A 170 4.40 -8.96 2.21
N GLN A 171 3.86 -9.52 1.13
CA GLN A 171 4.60 -9.83 -0.10
C GLN A 171 5.19 -8.58 -0.75
N PHE A 172 4.41 -7.50 -0.92
CA PHE A 172 4.92 -6.24 -1.46
C PHE A 172 6.02 -5.60 -0.59
N SER A 173 6.17 -6.00 0.68
CA SER A 173 7.27 -5.58 1.57
C SER A 173 8.56 -6.38 1.36
N ARG A 174 8.54 -7.37 0.46
CA ARG A 174 9.71 -8.17 0.06
C ARG A 174 10.14 -7.93 -1.39
N MET A 175 9.47 -7.00 -2.08
CA MET A 175 9.73 -6.63 -3.47
C MET A 175 10.55 -5.33 -3.62
N TYR A 176 11.26 -4.95 -2.56
CA TYR A 176 12.05 -3.72 -2.51
C TYR A 176 13.34 -3.88 -3.31
N TRP A 177 13.41 -3.26 -4.50
CA TRP A 177 14.52 -3.44 -5.44
C TRP A 177 15.72 -2.52 -5.19
N LYS A 178 15.59 -1.49 -4.34
CA LYS A 178 16.69 -0.61 -3.93
C LYS A 178 17.70 -1.27 -2.99
N SER A 179 17.35 -2.35 -2.30
CA SER A 179 18.29 -3.06 -1.41
C SER A 179 17.92 -4.52 -1.20
N VAL A 180 18.94 -5.37 -1.04
CA VAL A 180 18.79 -6.75 -0.56
C VAL A 180 18.30 -6.82 0.90
N ARG A 181 18.40 -5.73 1.67
CA ARG A 181 17.82 -5.64 3.03
C ARG A 181 16.31 -5.41 2.94
N GLN A 182 15.55 -6.36 3.49
CA GLN A 182 14.09 -6.30 3.57
C GLN A 182 13.62 -5.04 4.31
N GLN A 183 12.50 -4.47 3.85
CA GLN A 183 11.86 -3.32 4.50
C GLN A 183 10.62 -3.77 5.27
N ASN A 184 10.27 -3.05 6.33
CA ASN A 184 9.04 -3.27 7.10
C ASN A 184 7.78 -2.65 6.45
N LEU A 185 7.93 -2.00 5.29
CA LEU A 185 6.86 -1.35 4.54
C LEU A 185 6.79 -1.88 3.11
N PRO A 186 5.59 -1.94 2.50
CA PRO A 186 5.43 -2.40 1.14
C PRO A 186 5.88 -1.34 0.13
N VAL A 187 6.37 -1.78 -1.03
CA VAL A 187 6.78 -0.89 -2.13
C VAL A 187 5.64 -0.01 -2.65
N THR A 188 4.40 -0.48 -2.53
CA THR A 188 3.16 0.26 -2.80
C THR A 188 2.92 1.46 -1.87
N ILE A 189 3.73 1.64 -0.82
CA ILE A 189 3.80 2.85 0.01
C ILE A 189 5.18 3.50 -0.11
N LYS A 190 6.27 2.70 -0.11
CA LYS A 190 7.63 3.25 -0.04
C LYS A 190 8.12 3.87 -1.37
N TYR A 191 7.69 3.37 -2.53
CA TYR A 191 8.00 4.00 -3.82
C TYR A 191 7.25 5.34 -4.02
N PRO A 192 5.94 5.45 -3.72
CA PRO A 192 5.25 6.73 -3.55
C PRO A 192 6.00 7.73 -2.68
N GLU A 193 6.44 7.31 -1.49
CA GLU A 193 7.17 8.17 -0.55
C GLU A 193 8.50 8.67 -1.14
N MET A 194 9.28 7.80 -1.81
CA MET A 194 10.55 8.19 -2.42
C MET A 194 10.39 9.14 -3.62
N VAL A 195 9.39 8.91 -4.49
CA VAL A 195 9.07 9.89 -5.54
C VAL A 195 8.59 11.20 -4.92
N ALA A 196 7.84 11.14 -3.82
CA ALA A 196 7.35 12.33 -3.16
C ALA A 196 8.45 13.19 -2.52
N GLU A 197 9.49 12.56 -1.98
CA GLU A 197 10.71 13.22 -1.49
C GLU A 197 11.51 13.87 -2.63
N MET A 198 11.45 13.33 -3.87
CA MET A 198 12.26 13.80 -5.00
C MET A 198 11.57 14.82 -5.91
N LEU A 199 10.24 14.76 -6.09
CA LEU A 199 9.49 15.62 -7.02
C LEU A 199 9.71 17.14 -6.82
N PRO A 200 9.83 17.69 -5.59
CA PRO A 200 10.09 19.13 -5.39
C PRO A 200 11.44 19.63 -5.95
N HIS A 201 12.30 18.72 -6.40
CA HIS A 201 13.58 19.03 -7.04
C HIS A 201 13.54 18.91 -8.57
N PHE A 202 12.38 18.62 -9.17
CA PHE A 202 12.18 18.57 -10.61
C PHE A 202 11.65 19.92 -11.12
N ASP A 203 12.22 20.40 -12.24
CA ASP A 203 11.73 21.61 -12.91
C ASP A 203 10.24 21.47 -13.27
N GLY A 204 9.42 22.42 -12.83
CA GLY A 204 7.97 22.41 -13.04
C GLY A 204 7.16 21.54 -12.07
N ASN A 205 7.79 20.82 -11.12
CA ASN A 205 7.14 19.87 -10.20
C ASN A 205 6.38 18.73 -10.91
N GLU A 206 6.82 18.34 -12.11
CA GLU A 206 6.23 17.25 -12.89
C GLU A 206 7.27 16.18 -13.24
N ILE A 207 6.83 14.91 -13.31
CA ILE A 207 7.66 13.82 -13.82
C ILE A 207 7.47 13.73 -15.34
N PRO A 208 8.53 13.84 -16.14
CA PRO A 208 8.47 13.63 -17.58
C PRO A 208 7.86 12.26 -17.93
N GLU A 209 7.15 12.18 -19.04
CA GLU A 209 6.36 10.99 -19.41
C GLU A 209 7.19 9.69 -19.41
N PHE A 210 8.43 9.72 -19.89
CA PHE A 210 9.34 8.56 -19.86
C PHE A 210 9.69 8.10 -18.43
N GLY A 211 9.68 9.00 -17.45
CA GLY A 211 10.00 8.75 -16.05
C GLY A 211 8.86 8.08 -15.27
N LYS A 212 7.64 8.08 -15.81
CA LYS A 212 6.45 7.48 -15.17
C LYS A 212 6.38 5.96 -15.30
N ASP A 213 7.00 5.43 -16.35
CA ASP A 213 7.06 4.00 -16.65
C ASP A 213 8.37 3.35 -16.15
N ASN A 214 9.21 4.11 -15.43
CA ASN A 214 10.54 3.70 -14.97
C ASN A 214 10.75 3.96 -13.47
N LEU A 215 11.61 3.16 -12.84
CA LEU A 215 11.91 3.20 -11.41
C LEU A 215 13.23 3.92 -11.11
N TRP A 216 13.39 5.12 -11.68
CA TRP A 216 14.61 5.95 -11.61
C TRP A 216 14.98 6.43 -10.21
N PHE A 217 14.05 6.35 -9.25
CA PHE A 217 14.19 6.80 -7.86
C PHE A 217 14.80 5.73 -6.93
N LEU A 218 15.04 4.51 -7.42
CA LEU A 218 15.65 3.41 -6.66
C LEU A 218 17.15 3.65 -6.43
#